data_AF-A0A3D5CMP1-F1
#
_entry.id   AF-A0A3D5CMP1-F1
#
_cell.length_a   1.000
_cell.length_b   1.000
_cell.length_c   1.000
_cell.angle_alpha   90.00
_cell.angle_beta   90.00
_cell.angle_gamma   90.00
#
_symmetry.space_group_name_H-M   'P 1'
#
loop_
_entity.id
_entity.type
_entity.pdbx_description
1 polymer ?
#
loop_
_entity_poly.entity_id
_entity_poly.type
_entity_poly.pdbx_seq_one_letter_code
_entity_poly.pdbx_strand_id
1 'polypeptide(L)'
;MMAPIKFDNSYSRMPDKFYSRVKSNAVSKPELIRVNRQLADELGIDVEWLVSDEGIGMMAGCVMPEGAEPIASVYAGHQFGHYVPRLGDGRAML
;
A
#
# COMPACT_ATOMS: atom_id res chain seq x y z
N MET A 1 -6.11 -20.70 -8.17
CA MET A 1 -6.11 -20.32 -6.75
C MET A 1 -6.82 -18.98 -6.63
N MET A 2 -7.52 -18.72 -5.53
CA MET A 2 -8.18 -17.43 -5.29
C MET A 2 -7.13 -16.43 -4.80
N ALA A 3 -7.16 -15.19 -5.31
CA ALA A 3 -6.24 -14.15 -4.84
C ALA A 3 -6.47 -13.88 -3.33
N PRO A 4 -5.40 -13.72 -2.53
CA PRO A 4 -5.50 -13.56 -1.07
C PRO A 4 -6.17 -12.24 -0.66
N ILE A 5 -6.17 -11.24 -1.54
CA ILE A 5 -6.85 -9.96 -1.36
C ILE A 5 -7.61 -9.63 -2.65
N LYS A 6 -8.85 -9.15 -2.53
CA LYS A 6 -9.66 -8.70 -3.66
C LYS A 6 -9.64 -7.17 -3.73
N PHE A 7 -8.98 -6.62 -4.74
CA PHE A 7 -8.87 -5.18 -4.94
C PHE A 7 -10.00 -4.62 -5.82
N ASP A 8 -10.50 -3.43 -5.44
CA ASP A 8 -11.17 -2.49 -6.33
C ASP A 8 -10.47 -1.13 -6.21
N ASN A 9 -9.52 -0.87 -7.11
CA ASN A 9 -8.67 0.33 -7.09
C ASN A 9 -9.44 1.55 -7.60
N SER A 10 -10.46 1.99 -6.88
CA SER A 10 -11.33 3.09 -7.32
C SER A 10 -10.59 4.41 -7.53
N TYR A 11 -9.57 4.71 -6.71
CA TYR A 11 -8.77 5.93 -6.83
C TYR A 11 -7.88 5.93 -8.08
N SER A 12 -7.38 4.77 -8.52
CA SER A 12 -6.56 4.67 -9.74
C SER A 12 -7.38 4.86 -11.03
N ARG A 13 -8.70 4.99 -10.94
CA ARG A 13 -9.58 5.36 -12.06
C ARG A 13 -9.80 6.88 -12.18
N MET A 14 -9.33 7.67 -11.21
CA MET A 14 -9.35 9.13 -11.32
C MET A 14 -8.34 9.62 -12.39
N PRO A 15 -8.48 10.86 -12.90
CA PRO A 15 -7.50 11.43 -13.81
C PRO A 15 -6.08 11.45 -13.24
N ASP A 16 -5.07 11.21 -14.08
CA ASP A 16 -3.64 11.12 -13.72
C ASP A 16 -3.05 12.37 -13.06
N LYS A 17 -3.79 13.49 -13.00
CA LYS A 17 -3.37 14.68 -12.24
C LYS A 17 -3.47 14.50 -10.72
N PHE A 18 -4.20 13.49 -10.23
CA PHE A 18 -4.43 13.25 -8.81
C PHE A 18 -3.41 12.30 -8.17
N TYR A 19 -2.67 11.55 -8.98
CA TYR A 19 -1.70 10.58 -8.50
C TYR A 19 -0.61 10.32 -9.54
N SER A 20 0.40 9.55 -9.17
CA SER A 20 1.37 8.96 -10.10
C SER A 20 1.44 7.48 -9.85
N ARG A 21 1.51 6.67 -10.92
CA ARG A 21 1.77 5.22 -10.78
C ARG A 21 3.21 5.03 -10.33
N VAL A 22 3.41 4.22 -9.29
CA VAL A 22 4.72 4.02 -8.66
C VAL A 22 5.04 2.54 -8.52
N LYS A 23 6.31 2.22 -8.32
CA LYS A 23 6.77 0.86 -8.03
C LYS A 23 7.40 0.85 -6.65
N SER A 24 7.24 -0.26 -5.94
CA SER A 24 7.91 -0.46 -4.67
C SER A 24 9.42 -0.61 -4.83
N ASN A 25 10.16 -0.17 -3.81
CA ASN A 25 11.57 -0.46 -3.66
C ASN A 25 11.72 -1.59 -2.64
N ALA A 26 12.12 -2.77 -3.13
CA ALA A 26 12.25 -3.95 -2.28
C ALA A 26 13.32 -3.77 -1.19
N VAL A 27 13.02 -4.26 0.01
CA VAL A 27 13.98 -4.38 1.11
C VAL A 27 14.65 -5.75 1.09
N SER A 28 15.84 -5.87 1.67
CA SER A 28 16.67 -7.06 1.52
C SER A 28 16.25 -8.25 2.39
N LYS A 29 15.72 -8.02 3.59
CA LYS A 29 15.34 -9.07 4.56
C LYS A 29 14.14 -8.61 5.41
N PRO A 30 12.92 -8.69 4.89
CA PRO A 30 11.73 -8.32 5.67
C PRO A 30 11.47 -9.38 6.75
N GLU A 31 11.16 -8.92 7.97
CA GLU A 31 10.81 -9.77 9.10
C GLU A 31 9.56 -9.21 9.79
N LEU A 32 8.74 -10.12 10.31
CA LEU A 32 7.49 -9.75 10.95
C LEU A 32 7.70 -9.31 12.40
N ILE A 33 7.33 -8.06 12.71
CA ILE A 33 7.34 -7.55 14.09
C ILE A 33 6.03 -7.92 14.82
N ARG A 34 4.89 -7.58 14.22
CA ARG A 34 3.53 -7.85 14.74
C ARG A 34 2.50 -7.87 13.61
N VAL A 35 1.41 -8.63 13.81
CA VAL A 35 0.18 -8.57 12.98
C VAL A 35 -1.01 -8.30 13.89
N ASN A 36 -1.93 -7.46 13.40
CA ASN A 36 -3.23 -7.28 14.01
C ASN A 36 -4.21 -8.33 13.46
N ARG A 37 -4.39 -9.42 14.21
CA ARG A 37 -5.22 -10.56 13.79
C ARG A 37 -6.70 -10.18 13.63
N GLN A 38 -7.23 -9.39 14.58
CA GLN A 38 -8.62 -8.95 14.54
C GLN A 38 -8.91 -8.13 13.26
N LEU A 39 -8.00 -7.22 12.89
CA LEU A 39 -8.17 -6.43 11.67
C LEU A 39 -8.08 -7.29 10.40
N ALA A 40 -7.22 -8.32 10.39
CA ALA A 40 -7.15 -9.26 9.26
C ALA A 40 -8.50 -9.96 9.06
N ASP A 41 -9.12 -10.43 10.15
CA ASP A 41 -10.45 -11.07 10.12
C ASP A 41 -11.53 -10.09 9.63
N GLU A 42 -11.53 -8.84 10.12
CA GLU A 42 -12.47 -7.78 9.69
C GLU A 42 -12.34 -7.45 8.20
N LEU A 43 -11.12 -7.52 7.66
CA LEU A 43 -10.83 -7.31 6.25
C LEU A 43 -11.04 -8.57 5.39
N GLY A 44 -11.35 -9.71 6.00
CA GLY A 44 -11.49 -10.99 5.31
C GLY A 44 -10.16 -11.54 4.75
N ILE A 45 -9.04 -11.16 5.35
CA ILE A 45 -7.69 -11.60 4.98
C ILE A 45 -7.31 -12.77 5.88
N ASP A 46 -6.90 -13.89 5.28
CA ASP A 46 -6.38 -15.04 6.02
C ASP A 46 -5.11 -14.65 6.80
N VAL A 47 -5.20 -14.68 8.13
CA VAL A 47 -4.11 -14.32 9.02
C VAL A 47 -2.91 -15.27 8.90
N GLU A 48 -3.13 -16.55 8.60
CA GLU A 48 -2.05 -17.52 8.47
C GLU A 48 -1.30 -17.34 7.15
N TRP A 49 -1.99 -16.92 6.08
CA TRP A 49 -1.34 -16.42 4.88
C TRP A 49 -0.57 -15.12 5.14
N LEU A 50 -1.16 -14.17 5.89
CA LEU A 50 -0.55 -12.86 6.14
C LEU A 50 0.78 -12.96 6.91
N VAL A 51 0.93 -13.95 7.80
CA VAL A 51 2.19 -14.21 8.54
C VAL A 51 3.16 -15.13 7.80
N SER A 52 2.81 -15.61 6.61
CA SER A 52 3.72 -16.40 5.76
C SER A 52 4.77 -15.50 5.08
N ASP A 53 5.83 -16.11 4.53
CA ASP A 53 6.87 -15.39 3.78
C ASP A 53 6.29 -14.57 2.60
N GLU A 54 5.23 -15.08 1.95
CA GLU A 54 4.55 -14.38 0.86
C GLU A 54 3.80 -13.14 1.37
N GLY A 55 3.04 -13.28 2.46
CA GLY A 55 2.33 -12.17 3.11
C GLY A 55 3.27 -11.10 3.66
N ILE A 56 4.38 -11.52 4.28
CA ILE A 56 5.45 -10.65 4.76
C ILE A 56 6.11 -9.92 3.58
N GLY A 57 6.44 -10.64 2.50
CA GLY A 57 6.99 -10.06 1.28
C GLY A 57 6.05 -9.04 0.65
N MET A 58 4.74 -9.28 0.69
CA MET A 58 3.73 -8.33 0.23
C MET A 58 3.67 -7.07 1.11
N MET A 59 3.56 -7.22 2.43
CA MET A 59 3.50 -6.08 3.37
C MET A 59 4.79 -5.23 3.33
N ALA A 60 5.94 -5.85 3.08
CA ALA A 60 7.22 -5.15 2.94
C ALA A 60 7.41 -4.50 1.56
N GLY A 61 6.45 -4.67 0.64
CA GLY A 61 6.53 -4.15 -0.72
C GLY A 61 7.55 -4.88 -1.61
N CYS A 62 8.00 -6.08 -1.24
CA CYS A 62 8.88 -6.90 -2.08
C CYS A 62 8.10 -7.65 -3.17
N VAL A 63 6.83 -7.96 -2.91
CA VAL A 63 5.92 -8.65 -3.84
C VAL A 63 4.64 -7.83 -3.96
N MET A 64 4.20 -7.54 -5.19
CA MET A 64 2.91 -6.89 -5.39
C MET A 64 1.81 -7.95 -5.48
N PRO A 65 0.73 -7.86 -4.69
CA PRO A 65 -0.36 -8.81 -4.75
C PRO A 65 -1.12 -8.66 -6.08
N GLU A 66 -1.72 -9.75 -6.54
CA GLU A 66 -2.50 -9.75 -7.77
C GLU A 66 -3.65 -8.72 -7.69
N GLY A 67 -3.80 -7.92 -8.75
CA GLY A 67 -4.85 -6.91 -8.86
C GLY A 67 -4.55 -5.57 -8.17
N ALA A 68 -3.44 -5.42 -7.44
CA ALA A 68 -3.05 -4.11 -6.90
C ALA A 68 -2.54 -3.15 -7.99
N GLU A 69 -2.94 -1.89 -7.90
CA GLU A 69 -2.47 -0.80 -8.76
C GLU A 69 -1.80 0.30 -7.93
N PRO A 70 -0.51 0.16 -7.58
CA PRO A 70 0.15 1.07 -6.65
C PRO A 70 0.27 2.49 -7.21
N ILE A 71 -0.22 3.45 -6.43
CA ILE A 71 -0.16 4.88 -6.76
C ILE A 71 0.37 5.71 -5.60
N ALA A 72 0.98 6.85 -5.92
CA ALA A 72 1.33 7.90 -4.96
C ALA A 72 0.44 9.12 -5.24
N SER A 73 -0.34 9.55 -4.25
CA SER A 73 -1.22 10.70 -4.40
C SER A 73 -0.44 12.02 -4.35
N VAL A 74 -0.97 13.04 -5.01
CA VAL A 74 -0.50 14.42 -4.84
C VAL A 74 -1.48 15.20 -3.97
N TYR A 75 -0.94 15.94 -3.02
CA TYR A 75 -1.70 16.85 -2.18
C TYR A 75 -0.86 18.06 -1.82
N ALA A 76 -1.45 19.05 -1.17
CA ALA A 76 -0.78 20.26 -0.67
C ALA A 76 -1.18 20.50 0.78
N GLY A 77 -0.54 21.45 1.45
CA GLY A 77 -0.88 21.75 2.84
C GLY A 77 -0.14 22.95 3.40
N HIS A 78 -0.54 23.37 4.60
CA HIS A 78 0.20 24.37 5.35
C HIS A 78 1.14 23.65 6.33
N GLN A 79 2.43 23.94 6.25
CA GLN A 79 3.43 23.47 7.21
C GLN A 79 4.04 24.68 7.92
N PHE A 80 4.03 24.67 9.25
CA PHE A 80 4.54 25.77 10.08
C PHE A 80 3.95 27.14 9.72
N GLY A 81 2.67 27.20 9.36
CA GLY A 81 1.97 28.44 8.98
C GLY A 81 2.19 28.91 7.55
N HIS A 82 3.02 28.21 6.75
CA HIS A 82 3.28 28.56 5.35
C HIS A 82 2.62 27.56 4.40
N TYR A 83 2.04 28.06 3.31
CA TYR A 83 1.49 27.21 2.26
C TYR A 83 2.60 26.53 1.47
N VAL A 84 2.57 25.19 1.44
CA VAL A 84 3.43 24.35 0.60
C VAL A 84 2.59 23.86 -0.58
N PRO A 85 2.82 24.36 -1.80
CA PRO A 85 1.95 24.12 -2.94
C PRO A 85 1.97 22.67 -3.45
N ARG A 86 2.96 21.88 -3.04
CA ARG A 86 3.07 20.47 -3.43
C ARG A 86 3.76 19.65 -2.34
N LEU A 87 2.99 18.70 -1.82
CA LEU A 87 3.40 17.56 -1.03
C LEU A 87 3.04 16.31 -1.84
N GLY A 88 2.63 15.23 -1.18
CA GLY A 88 2.27 13.96 -1.79
C GLY A 88 2.80 12.79 -0.97
N ASP A 89 2.45 11.58 -1.41
CA ASP A 89 2.94 10.33 -0.81
C ASP A 89 4.42 10.11 -1.17
N GLY A 90 5.32 10.86 -0.55
CA GLY A 90 6.77 10.79 -0.84
C GLY A 90 7.48 9.54 -0.31
N ARG A 91 6.78 8.70 0.47
CA ARG A 91 7.32 7.49 1.12
C ARG A 91 6.26 6.43 1.37
N ALA A 92 5.14 6.51 0.67
CA ALA A 92 4.00 5.62 0.80
C ALA A 92 3.41 5.34 -0.58
N MET A 93 2.63 4.28 -0.67
CA MET A 93 1.85 3.91 -1.85
C MET A 93 0.46 3.51 -1.36
N LEU A 94 -0.56 3.87 -2.13
CA LEU A 94 -1.90 3.31 -2.01
C LEU A 94 -2.00 2.07 -2.91
#